data_AF-A0A4V0HVW9-F1
#
_entry.id   AF-A0A4V0HVW9-F1
#
_cell.length_a   1.000
_cell.length_b   1.000
_cell.length_c   1.000
_cell.angle_alpha   90.00
_cell.angle_beta   90.00
_cell.angle_gamma   90.00
#
_symmetry.space_group_name_H-M   'P 1'
#
loop_
_entity.id
_entity.type
_entity.pdbx_description
1 polymer ?
#
loop_
_entity_poly.entity_id
_entity_poly.type
_entity_poly.pdbx_seq_one_letter_code
_entity_poly.pdbx_strand_id
1 'polypeptide(L)'
;MNETKWLTGVDGEAMLEFASERLSPRQWVLLSSAAVRRLWELLPAGVLRDAIDFVERAEHPLPAATRTEWVTKIDAATPKAVTAVELAQREIVRSCDPDAADLDAPVLSRPNQVAPAFPLFQAASRNARNTIEWIANALTEAVQAVRVLFLEPNEEMFALARQRTDEAYETRTNANRAANNALRMKMKGDDIADQAAGAKNKRLFESIAVEEVRKMEEGNRQQGGDFDLDEKRDRSARKQLAQHLREIVGNPFTPPRFEAAWRTSTVVQLAQGIFDDRAFDRLPILADALLDADCDEEAVLRHCRGTELHAAKEPVPHVRGCWVIETILQRYEPLAPEKPAGKKPKPRRRTRLEDLDLGFPLDLGDDRLA
;
A
#
# COMPACT_ATOMS: atom_id res chain seq x y z
N MET A 1 11.15 24.53 -6.65
CA MET A 1 9.68 24.40 -6.76
C MET A 1 9.08 25.81 -6.74
N ASN A 2 7.88 26.04 -7.31
CA ASN A 2 7.14 27.31 -7.14
C ASN A 2 5.68 27.02 -6.76
N GLU A 3 4.93 28.05 -6.35
CA GLU A 3 3.56 27.90 -5.84
C GLU A 3 2.62 27.26 -6.86
N THR A 4 2.65 27.68 -8.12
CA THR A 4 1.82 27.08 -9.18
C THR A 4 2.11 25.58 -9.34
N LYS A 5 3.39 25.19 -9.42
CA LYS A 5 3.79 23.78 -9.54
C LYS A 5 3.42 22.96 -8.30
N TRP A 6 3.43 23.57 -7.12
CA TRP A 6 3.00 22.91 -5.89
C TRP A 6 1.49 22.63 -5.89
N LEU A 7 0.69 23.63 -6.26
CA LEU A 7 -0.77 23.55 -6.25
C LEU A 7 -1.33 22.63 -7.35
N THR A 8 -0.74 22.62 -8.55
CA THR A 8 -1.29 21.88 -9.71
C THR A 8 -0.44 20.69 -10.17
N GLY A 9 0.78 20.54 -9.65
CA GLY A 9 1.72 19.51 -10.11
C GLY A 9 1.39 18.10 -9.63
N VAL A 10 1.85 17.11 -10.38
CA VAL A 10 1.73 15.68 -10.07
C VAL A 10 3.07 15.00 -9.77
N ASP A 11 4.17 15.77 -9.81
CA ASP A 11 5.52 15.27 -9.53
C ASP A 11 5.83 15.35 -8.04
N GLY A 12 5.39 14.33 -7.30
CA GLY A 12 5.58 14.25 -5.85
C GLY A 12 7.05 14.16 -5.43
N GLU A 13 7.95 13.64 -6.28
CA GLU A 13 9.38 13.57 -5.94
C GLU A 13 10.01 14.96 -5.92
N ALA A 14 9.71 15.79 -6.93
CA ALA A 14 10.17 17.18 -6.95
C ALA A 14 9.58 18.01 -5.81
N MET A 15 8.37 17.69 -5.35
CA MET A 15 7.76 18.32 -4.17
C MET A 15 8.42 17.87 -2.87
N LEU A 16 8.73 16.57 -2.74
CA LEU A 16 9.43 16.01 -1.60
C LEU A 16 10.84 16.60 -1.49
N GLU A 17 11.60 16.66 -2.59
CA GLU A 17 12.94 17.25 -2.62
C GLU A 17 12.93 18.71 -2.14
N PHE A 18 11.89 19.47 -2.49
CA PHE A 18 11.73 20.83 -2.02
C PHE A 18 11.39 20.92 -0.52
N ALA A 19 10.58 20.00 0.01
CA ALA A 19 10.05 20.10 1.37
C ALA A 19 10.93 19.38 2.42
N SER A 20 11.66 18.33 2.04
CA SER A 20 12.23 17.33 2.95
C SER A 20 13.09 17.90 4.08
N GLU A 21 13.93 18.89 3.80
CA GLU A 21 14.80 19.50 4.83
C GLU A 21 14.06 20.30 5.90
N ARG A 22 12.77 20.58 5.70
CA ARG A 22 11.95 21.46 6.53
C ARG A 22 10.73 20.78 7.13
N LEU A 23 10.49 19.51 6.79
CA LEU A 23 9.39 18.74 7.35
C LEU A 23 9.61 18.50 8.84
N SER A 24 8.57 18.73 9.63
CA SER A 24 8.59 18.43 11.06
C SER A 24 8.52 16.91 11.31
N PRO A 25 8.92 16.42 12.50
CA PRO A 25 8.79 15.00 12.84
C PRO A 25 7.36 14.48 12.67
N ARG A 26 6.35 15.26 13.02
CA ARG A 26 4.94 14.89 12.85
C ARG A 26 4.57 14.76 11.36
N GLN A 27 5.04 15.67 10.51
CA GLN A 27 4.79 15.58 9.06
C GLN A 27 5.45 14.34 8.44
N TRP A 28 6.66 13.98 8.87
CA TRP A 28 7.30 12.72 8.45
C TRP A 28 6.51 11.49 8.85
N VAL A 29 5.99 11.46 10.09
CA VAL A 29 5.12 10.39 10.59
C VAL A 29 3.86 10.27 9.74
N LEU A 30 3.16 11.38 9.48
CA LEU A 30 1.91 11.37 8.73
C LEU A 30 2.12 10.99 7.26
N LEU A 31 3.19 11.45 6.62
CA LEU A 31 3.55 11.06 5.24
C LEU A 31 3.85 9.55 5.16
N SER A 32 4.63 9.04 6.11
CA SER A 32 4.97 7.61 6.19
C SER A 32 3.72 6.77 6.45
N SER A 33 2.86 7.22 7.38
CA SER A 33 1.60 6.54 7.69
C SER A 33 0.66 6.52 6.50
N ALA A 34 0.55 7.63 5.75
CA ALA A 34 -0.24 7.69 4.53
C ALA A 34 0.26 6.72 3.44
N ALA A 35 1.58 6.54 3.32
CA ALA A 35 2.15 5.52 2.45
C ALA A 35 1.75 4.10 2.90
N VAL A 36 1.99 3.75 4.17
CA VAL A 36 1.68 2.42 4.72
C VAL A 36 0.18 2.12 4.71
N ARG A 37 -0.68 3.14 4.84
CA ARG A 37 -2.14 2.99 4.78
C ARG A 37 -2.65 2.42 3.46
N ARG A 38 -1.87 2.49 2.37
CA ARG A 38 -2.17 1.81 1.10
C ARG A 38 -2.31 0.29 1.28
N LEU A 39 -1.73 -0.29 2.34
CA LEU A 39 -1.78 -1.71 2.67
C LEU A 39 -2.98 -2.08 3.56
N TRP A 40 -3.90 -1.15 3.85
CA TRP A 40 -5.00 -1.38 4.80
C TRP A 40 -5.80 -2.66 4.53
N GLU A 41 -6.10 -2.93 3.26
CA GLU A 41 -6.84 -4.14 2.84
C GLU A 41 -6.04 -5.44 2.98
N LEU A 42 -4.70 -5.37 3.02
CA LEU A 42 -3.85 -6.54 3.23
C LEU A 42 -3.66 -6.84 4.73
N LEU A 43 -3.60 -5.79 5.56
CA LEU A 43 -3.39 -5.93 7.00
C LEU A 43 -4.67 -6.44 7.68
N PRO A 44 -4.65 -7.56 8.43
CA PRO A 44 -5.80 -7.98 9.23
C PRO A 44 -6.15 -6.96 10.34
N ALA A 45 -7.40 -6.96 10.78
CA ALA A 45 -7.81 -6.16 11.94
C ALA A 45 -7.08 -6.58 13.23
N GLY A 46 -6.83 -5.61 14.12
CA GLY A 46 -6.07 -5.78 15.37
C GLY A 46 -4.74 -5.04 15.34
N VAL A 47 -3.73 -5.60 16.03
CA VAL A 47 -2.47 -4.93 16.40
C VAL A 47 -1.81 -4.17 15.25
N LEU A 48 -1.78 -4.72 14.03
CA LEU A 48 -1.13 -4.08 12.89
C LEU A 48 -1.84 -2.79 12.44
N ARG A 49 -3.18 -2.80 12.39
CA ARG A 49 -3.98 -1.62 12.07
C ARG A 49 -3.98 -0.63 13.23
N ASP A 50 -4.07 -1.13 14.46
CA ASP A 50 -4.02 -0.33 15.69
C ASP A 50 -2.69 0.42 15.82
N ALA A 51 -1.59 -0.19 15.38
CA ALA A 51 -0.26 0.43 15.36
C ALA A 51 -0.21 1.65 14.42
N ILE A 52 -0.77 1.54 13.21
CA ILE A 52 -0.85 2.68 12.28
C ILE A 52 -1.72 3.79 12.88
N ASP A 53 -2.90 3.43 13.42
CA ASP A 53 -3.78 4.40 14.06
C ASP A 53 -3.13 5.09 15.26
N PHE A 54 -2.37 4.36 16.08
CA PHE A 54 -1.62 4.91 17.21
C PHE A 54 -0.58 5.93 16.76
N VAL A 55 0.20 5.60 15.74
CA VAL A 55 1.26 6.48 15.21
C VAL A 55 0.68 7.74 14.57
N GLU A 56 -0.40 7.63 13.78
CA GLU A 56 -1.07 8.79 13.18
C GLU A 56 -1.61 9.79 14.24
N ARG A 57 -1.99 9.28 15.41
CA ARG A 57 -2.51 10.07 16.54
C ARG A 57 -1.41 10.72 17.39
N ALA A 58 -0.16 10.28 17.27
CA ALA A 58 0.94 10.79 18.08
C ALA A 58 1.29 12.24 17.71
N GLU A 59 1.02 13.19 18.62
CA GLU A 59 1.32 14.61 18.41
C GLU A 59 2.83 14.92 18.44
N HIS A 60 3.61 14.10 19.14
CA HIS A 60 5.04 14.24 19.32
C HIS A 60 5.79 12.96 18.96
N PRO A 61 7.10 13.04 18.68
CA PRO A 61 7.94 11.86 18.50
C PRO A 61 7.76 10.88 19.67
N LEU A 62 7.53 9.61 19.34
CA LEU A 62 7.31 8.57 20.33
C LEU A 62 8.59 8.33 21.15
N PRO A 63 8.50 8.18 22.49
CA PRO A 63 9.65 7.78 23.29
C PRO A 63 10.20 6.41 22.84
N ALA A 64 11.51 6.21 22.96
CA ALA A 64 12.15 4.95 22.55
C ALA A 64 11.51 3.71 23.19
N ALA A 65 11.15 3.77 24.48
CA ALA A 65 10.47 2.68 25.18
C ALA A 65 9.13 2.31 24.54
N THR A 66 8.31 3.31 24.17
CA THR A 66 7.02 3.09 23.49
C THR A 66 7.20 2.48 22.12
N ARG A 67 8.24 2.89 21.38
CA ARG A 67 8.56 2.31 20.06
C ARG A 67 8.94 0.84 20.19
N THR A 68 9.81 0.49 21.15
CA THR A 68 10.18 -0.90 21.42
C THR A 68 8.98 -1.76 21.85
N GLU A 69 8.10 -1.22 22.70
CA GLU A 69 6.89 -1.92 23.14
C GLU A 69 5.97 -2.27 21.96
N TRP A 70 5.75 -1.32 21.05
CA TRP A 70 4.91 -1.55 19.87
C TRP A 70 5.53 -2.51 18.88
N VAL A 71 6.84 -2.40 18.62
CA VAL A 71 7.55 -3.37 17.77
C VAL A 71 7.40 -4.79 18.33
N THR A 72 7.54 -4.95 19.66
CA THR A 72 7.33 -6.25 20.33
C THR A 72 5.90 -6.78 20.12
N LYS A 73 4.88 -5.91 20.23
CA LYS A 73 3.48 -6.28 19.99
C LYS A 73 3.23 -6.68 18.53
N ILE A 74 3.81 -5.95 17.59
CA ILE A 74 3.72 -6.24 16.16
C ILE A 74 4.34 -7.60 15.87
N ASP A 75 5.57 -7.82 16.31
CA ASP A 75 6.32 -9.06 16.09
C ASP A 75 5.58 -10.28 16.69
N ALA A 76 4.98 -10.12 17.87
CA ALA A 76 4.16 -11.17 18.49
C ALA A 76 2.84 -11.46 17.74
N ALA A 77 2.28 -10.48 17.04
CA ALA A 77 1.05 -10.63 16.26
C ALA A 77 1.28 -11.23 14.85
N THR A 78 2.50 -11.08 14.31
CA THR A 78 2.85 -11.45 12.93
C THR A 78 2.52 -12.90 12.58
N PRO A 79 2.91 -13.94 13.34
CA PRO A 79 2.67 -15.32 12.94
C PRO A 79 1.17 -15.62 12.77
N LYS A 80 0.34 -15.11 13.70
CA LYS A 80 -1.12 -15.28 13.64
C LYS A 80 -1.72 -14.55 12.44
N ALA A 81 -1.22 -13.36 12.12
CA ALA A 81 -1.68 -12.61 10.96
C ALA A 81 -1.35 -13.34 9.65
N VAL A 82 -0.12 -13.87 9.53
CA VAL A 82 0.33 -14.63 8.35
C VAL A 82 -0.53 -15.88 8.15
N THR A 83 -0.70 -16.68 9.21
CA THR A 83 -1.55 -17.88 9.14
C THR A 83 -3.00 -17.54 8.75
N ALA A 84 -3.56 -16.42 9.24
CA ALA A 84 -4.92 -16.02 8.90
C ALA A 84 -5.06 -15.68 7.40
N VAL A 85 -4.10 -14.97 6.83
CA VAL A 85 -4.10 -14.61 5.41
C VAL A 85 -3.86 -15.84 4.53
N GLU A 86 -2.94 -16.73 4.91
CA GLU A 86 -2.73 -18.01 4.22
C GLU A 86 -4.00 -18.87 4.21
N LEU A 87 -4.69 -18.96 5.34
CA LEU A 87 -5.94 -19.75 5.44
C LEU A 87 -7.05 -19.15 4.56
N ALA A 88 -7.20 -17.82 4.57
CA ALA A 88 -8.15 -17.14 3.69
C ALA A 88 -7.82 -17.38 2.21
N GLN A 89 -6.54 -17.32 1.84
CA GLN A 89 -6.10 -17.56 0.47
C GLN A 89 -6.28 -19.02 0.06
N ARG A 90 -6.01 -19.98 0.97
CA ARG A 90 -6.27 -21.41 0.76
C ARG A 90 -7.74 -21.68 0.45
N GLU A 91 -8.67 -21.01 1.12
CA GLU A 91 -10.10 -21.17 0.82
C GLU A 91 -10.45 -20.64 -0.58
N ILE A 92 -9.86 -19.52 -1.01
CA ILE A 92 -10.07 -18.95 -2.36
C ILE A 92 -9.63 -19.93 -3.46
N VAL A 93 -8.47 -20.56 -3.31
CA VAL A 93 -7.93 -21.49 -4.31
C VAL A 93 -8.19 -22.96 -3.98
N ARG A 94 -9.09 -23.24 -3.03
CA ARG A 94 -9.40 -24.60 -2.57
C ARG A 94 -9.82 -25.53 -3.70
N SER A 95 -10.57 -25.01 -4.66
CA SER A 95 -11.02 -25.79 -5.82
C SER A 95 -9.88 -26.21 -6.77
N CYS A 96 -8.70 -25.61 -6.64
CA CYS A 96 -7.53 -25.89 -7.47
C CYS A 96 -6.61 -26.97 -6.90
N ASP A 97 -6.99 -27.59 -5.77
CA ASP A 97 -6.27 -28.67 -5.08
C ASP A 97 -4.75 -28.41 -4.92
N PRO A 98 -4.32 -27.55 -3.98
CA PRO A 98 -2.90 -27.22 -3.78
C PRO A 98 -2.02 -28.42 -3.36
N ASP A 99 -2.63 -29.51 -2.89
CA ASP A 99 -1.91 -30.73 -2.46
C ASP A 99 -1.50 -31.58 -3.68
N ALA A 100 -2.14 -31.38 -4.84
CA ALA A 100 -1.83 -32.10 -6.07
C ALA A 100 -0.56 -31.61 -6.82
N ALA A 101 0.07 -30.51 -6.39
CA ALA A 101 1.21 -29.93 -7.12
C ALA A 101 2.50 -30.73 -6.99
N ASP A 102 2.61 -31.62 -6.00
CA ASP A 102 3.76 -32.51 -5.82
C ASP A 102 3.62 -33.83 -6.59
N LEU A 103 2.53 -33.99 -7.35
CA LEU A 103 2.32 -35.17 -8.19
C LEU A 103 3.01 -34.96 -9.55
N ASP A 104 4.05 -35.76 -9.83
CA ASP A 104 4.70 -35.80 -11.15
C ASP A 104 3.84 -36.47 -12.22
N ALA A 105 2.89 -37.32 -11.81
CA ALA A 105 2.02 -38.08 -12.69
C ALA A 105 0.61 -38.26 -12.08
N PRO A 106 -0.44 -38.44 -12.91
CA PRO A 106 -1.80 -38.66 -12.42
C PRO A 106 -1.90 -40.00 -11.67
N VAL A 107 -2.72 -40.03 -10.62
CA VAL A 107 -3.10 -41.30 -9.97
C VAL A 107 -4.14 -42.01 -10.85
N LEU A 108 -3.71 -43.07 -11.54
CA LEU A 108 -4.53 -43.79 -12.52
C LEU A 108 -5.00 -45.14 -12.00
N SER A 109 -6.27 -45.47 -12.26
CA SER A 109 -6.84 -46.77 -11.89
C SER A 109 -6.36 -47.93 -12.80
N ARG A 110 -5.83 -47.61 -14.00
CA ARG A 110 -5.36 -48.59 -14.99
C ARG A 110 -4.07 -48.13 -15.66
N PRO A 111 -3.13 -49.04 -15.99
CA PRO A 111 -1.83 -48.69 -16.56
C PRO A 111 -1.86 -47.92 -17.89
N ASN A 112 -2.87 -48.17 -18.74
CA ASN A 112 -3.01 -47.53 -20.06
C ASN A 112 -4.02 -46.37 -20.05
N GLN A 113 -4.49 -45.94 -18.88
CA GLN A 113 -5.39 -44.81 -18.77
C GLN A 113 -4.60 -43.53 -19.07
N VAL A 114 -5.19 -42.61 -19.83
CA VAL A 114 -4.64 -41.27 -20.03
C VAL A 114 -5.52 -40.30 -19.25
N ALA A 115 -4.92 -39.31 -18.59
CA ALA A 115 -5.60 -38.21 -17.91
C ALA A 115 -5.31 -36.90 -18.66
N PRO A 116 -6.09 -36.56 -19.69
CA PRO A 116 -5.73 -35.49 -20.63
C PRO A 116 -5.68 -34.10 -20.00
N ALA A 117 -6.48 -33.85 -18.95
CA ALA A 117 -6.51 -32.59 -18.25
C ALA A 117 -5.43 -32.46 -17.15
N PHE A 118 -4.68 -33.53 -16.85
CA PHE A 118 -3.72 -33.53 -15.74
C PHE A 118 -2.67 -32.40 -15.82
N PRO A 119 -2.09 -32.05 -16.99
CA PRO A 119 -1.15 -30.93 -17.07
C PRO A 119 -1.74 -29.60 -16.58
N LEU A 120 -3.02 -29.33 -16.86
CA LEU A 120 -3.71 -28.12 -16.40
C LEU A 120 -3.99 -28.17 -14.91
N PHE A 121 -4.40 -29.31 -14.35
CA PHE A 121 -4.62 -29.44 -12.90
C PHE A 121 -3.31 -29.32 -12.12
N GLN A 122 -2.22 -29.92 -12.61
CA GLN A 122 -0.90 -29.78 -12.01
C GLN A 122 -0.45 -28.31 -12.04
N ALA A 123 -0.60 -27.62 -13.18
CA ALA A 123 -0.28 -26.19 -13.28
C ALA A 123 -1.17 -25.30 -12.41
N ALA A 124 -2.46 -25.62 -12.30
CA ALA A 124 -3.41 -24.94 -11.42
C ALA A 124 -2.99 -25.05 -9.96
N SER A 125 -2.63 -26.26 -9.53
CA SER A 125 -2.15 -26.56 -8.17
C SER A 125 -0.85 -25.83 -7.85
N ARG A 126 0.11 -25.76 -8.78
CA ARG A 126 1.36 -24.97 -8.60
C ARG A 126 1.06 -23.49 -8.40
N ASN A 127 0.19 -22.91 -9.21
CA ASN A 127 -0.21 -21.51 -9.07
C ASN A 127 -1.00 -21.28 -7.75
N ALA A 128 -1.82 -22.24 -7.33
CA ALA A 128 -2.54 -22.21 -6.06
C ALA A 128 -1.58 -22.18 -4.86
N ARG A 129 -0.51 -22.98 -4.91
CA ARG A 129 0.56 -22.95 -3.89
C ARG A 129 1.31 -21.63 -3.89
N ASN A 130 1.77 -21.16 -5.06
CA ASN A 130 2.50 -19.91 -5.18
C ASN A 130 1.69 -18.73 -4.65
N THR A 131 0.38 -18.67 -4.88
CA THR A 131 -0.41 -17.57 -4.32
C THR A 131 -0.51 -17.60 -2.80
N ILE A 132 -0.50 -18.77 -2.16
CA ILE A 132 -0.53 -18.90 -0.70
C ILE A 132 0.80 -18.40 -0.12
N GLU A 133 1.91 -18.82 -0.72
CA GLU A 133 3.24 -18.39 -0.33
C GLU A 133 3.44 -16.89 -0.54
N TRP A 134 3.10 -16.38 -1.73
CA TRP A 134 3.30 -14.97 -2.05
C TRP A 134 2.38 -14.05 -1.24
N ILE A 135 1.16 -14.47 -0.89
CA ILE A 135 0.33 -13.62 -0.02
C ILE A 135 0.88 -13.56 1.41
N ALA A 136 1.49 -14.65 1.90
CA ALA A 136 2.20 -14.67 3.18
C ALA A 136 3.39 -13.71 3.16
N ASN A 137 4.22 -13.77 2.11
CA ASN A 137 5.36 -12.88 1.92
C ASN A 137 4.92 -11.41 1.79
N ALA A 138 3.82 -11.14 1.06
CA ALA A 138 3.26 -9.80 0.96
C ALA A 138 2.83 -9.25 2.32
N LEU A 139 2.24 -10.08 3.19
CA LEU A 139 1.90 -9.67 4.54
C LEU A 139 3.14 -9.42 5.39
N THR A 140 4.18 -10.25 5.27
CA THR A 140 5.45 -10.04 5.97
C THR A 140 6.06 -8.68 5.59
N GLU A 141 6.09 -8.33 4.31
CA GLU A 141 6.56 -7.00 3.86
C GLU A 141 5.65 -5.87 4.37
N ALA A 142 4.34 -6.09 4.40
CA ALA A 142 3.40 -5.11 4.97
C ALA A 142 3.61 -4.89 6.48
N VAL A 143 3.91 -5.96 7.23
CA VAL A 143 4.29 -5.88 8.63
C VAL A 143 5.59 -5.09 8.80
N GLN A 144 6.60 -5.30 7.94
CA GLN A 144 7.81 -4.49 7.96
C GLN A 144 7.50 -3.01 7.72
N ALA A 145 6.63 -2.68 6.76
CA ALA A 145 6.19 -1.31 6.52
C ALA A 145 5.56 -0.68 7.79
N VAL A 146 4.77 -1.44 8.56
CA VAL A 146 4.21 -0.99 9.84
C VAL A 146 5.29 -0.81 10.91
N ARG A 147 6.27 -1.72 11.00
CA ARG A 147 7.40 -1.61 11.96
C ARG A 147 8.21 -0.34 11.74
N VAL A 148 8.42 0.05 10.48
CA VAL A 148 9.16 1.27 10.09
C VAL A 148 8.53 2.53 10.66
N LEU A 149 7.21 2.54 10.91
CA LEU A 149 6.53 3.67 11.54
C LEU A 149 7.00 3.96 12.98
N PHE A 150 7.74 3.04 13.59
CA PHE A 150 8.31 3.16 14.93
C PHE A 150 9.83 3.47 14.92
N LEU A 151 10.38 3.91 13.79
CA LEU A 151 11.70 4.52 13.72
C LEU A 151 11.65 6.00 14.14
N GLU A 152 12.82 6.63 14.26
CA GLU A 152 12.89 8.08 14.43
C GLU A 152 12.35 8.79 13.17
N PRO A 153 11.44 9.77 13.30
CA PRO A 153 10.83 10.42 12.14
C PRO A 153 11.83 11.24 11.33
N ASN A 154 12.12 10.77 10.12
CA ASN A 154 13.03 11.45 9.19
C ASN A 154 12.77 10.99 7.73
N GLU A 155 13.59 11.50 6.82
CA GLU A 155 13.56 11.15 5.40
C GLU A 155 13.82 9.65 5.13
N GLU A 156 14.69 9.02 5.93
CA GLU A 156 15.05 7.60 5.79
C GLU A 156 13.89 6.68 6.19
N MET A 157 13.21 6.98 7.30
CA MET A 157 11.98 6.32 7.72
C MET A 157 10.94 6.36 6.61
N PHE A 158 10.72 7.53 6.01
CA PHE A 158 9.75 7.69 4.94
C PHE A 158 10.13 6.90 3.66
N ALA A 159 11.40 6.95 3.26
CA ALA A 159 11.89 6.19 2.11
C ALA A 159 11.71 4.68 2.32
N LEU A 160 12.04 4.18 3.51
CA LEU A 160 11.88 2.77 3.87
C LEU A 160 10.41 2.36 3.94
N ALA A 161 9.54 3.20 4.50
CA ALA A 161 8.10 2.93 4.56
C ALA A 161 7.49 2.80 3.15
N ARG A 162 7.89 3.68 2.22
CA ARG A 162 7.47 3.61 0.82
C ARG A 162 7.97 2.34 0.13
N GLN A 163 9.26 2.04 0.27
CA GLN A 163 9.84 0.85 -0.34
C GLN A 163 9.11 -0.42 0.11
N ARG A 164 8.96 -0.63 1.43
CA ARG A 164 8.25 -1.80 1.98
C ARG A 164 6.79 -1.86 1.54
N THR A 165 6.15 -0.70 1.43
CA THR A 165 4.78 -0.62 0.90
C THR A 165 4.70 -1.07 -0.55
N ASP A 166 5.64 -0.63 -1.39
CA ASP A 166 5.65 -0.98 -2.81
C ASP A 166 6.01 -2.46 -3.02
N GLU A 167 6.97 -3.01 -2.26
CA GLU A 167 7.31 -4.44 -2.25
C GLU A 167 6.13 -5.32 -1.81
N ALA A 168 5.42 -4.93 -0.74
CA ALA A 168 4.22 -5.63 -0.29
C ALA A 168 3.10 -5.60 -1.35
N TYR A 169 2.91 -4.45 -2.00
CA TYR A 169 1.88 -4.28 -3.03
C TYR A 169 2.18 -5.10 -4.29
N GLU A 170 3.44 -5.12 -4.72
CA GLU A 170 3.91 -5.92 -5.84
C GLU A 170 3.72 -7.41 -5.57
N THR A 171 4.19 -7.88 -4.42
CA THR A 171 4.08 -9.29 -4.02
C THR A 171 2.61 -9.73 -3.93
N ARG A 172 1.73 -8.89 -3.36
CA ARG A 172 0.28 -9.12 -3.35
C ARG A 172 -0.31 -9.16 -4.76
N THR A 173 0.15 -8.29 -5.67
CA THR A 173 -0.31 -8.29 -7.06
C THR A 173 0.08 -9.59 -7.76
N ASN A 174 1.29 -10.10 -7.51
CA ASN A 174 1.74 -11.39 -8.03
C ASN A 174 0.91 -12.54 -7.45
N ALA A 175 0.61 -12.53 -6.15
CA ALA A 175 -0.28 -13.51 -5.51
C ALA A 175 -1.66 -13.52 -6.17
N ASN A 176 -2.31 -12.36 -6.31
CA ASN A 176 -3.60 -12.25 -6.99
C ASN A 176 -3.57 -12.77 -8.42
N ARG A 177 -2.48 -12.54 -9.15
CA ARG A 177 -2.31 -13.07 -10.51
C ARG A 177 -2.20 -14.59 -10.51
N ALA A 178 -1.40 -15.17 -9.62
CA ALA A 178 -1.27 -16.61 -9.46
C ALA A 178 -2.62 -17.25 -9.07
N ALA A 179 -3.38 -16.66 -8.15
CA ALA A 179 -4.73 -17.13 -7.80
C ALA A 179 -5.67 -17.16 -9.01
N ASN A 180 -5.70 -16.08 -9.80
CA ASN A 180 -6.50 -16.00 -11.02
C ASN A 180 -6.07 -17.04 -12.05
N ASN A 181 -4.77 -17.24 -12.23
CA ASN A 181 -4.23 -18.25 -13.14
C ASN A 181 -4.60 -19.67 -12.68
N ALA A 182 -4.50 -19.95 -11.38
CA ALA A 182 -4.90 -21.24 -10.80
C ALA A 182 -6.36 -21.56 -11.13
N LEU A 183 -7.27 -20.61 -10.88
CA LEU A 183 -8.70 -20.79 -11.17
C LEU A 183 -8.97 -20.97 -12.66
N ARG A 184 -8.33 -20.18 -13.52
CA ARG A 184 -8.47 -20.30 -14.98
C ARG A 184 -7.97 -21.64 -15.51
N MET A 185 -6.80 -22.09 -15.03
CA MET A 185 -6.23 -23.39 -15.40
C MET A 185 -7.13 -24.53 -14.92
N LYS A 186 -7.67 -24.44 -13.71
CA LYS A 186 -8.63 -25.41 -13.17
C LYS A 186 -9.89 -25.49 -14.03
N MET A 187 -10.53 -24.36 -14.34
CA MET A 187 -11.71 -24.31 -15.20
C MET A 187 -11.44 -24.93 -16.58
N LYS A 188 -10.30 -24.57 -17.19
CA LYS A 188 -9.90 -25.14 -18.48
C LYS A 188 -9.63 -26.66 -18.39
N GLY A 189 -9.08 -27.10 -17.26
CA GLY A 189 -8.85 -28.51 -16.96
C GLY A 189 -10.16 -29.29 -16.90
N ASP A 190 -11.16 -28.76 -16.18
CA ASP A 190 -12.50 -29.35 -16.12
C ASP A 190 -13.13 -29.45 -17.52
N ASP A 191 -13.08 -28.36 -18.31
CA ASP A 191 -13.60 -28.35 -19.69
C ASP A 191 -12.94 -29.44 -20.56
N ILE A 192 -11.61 -29.60 -20.45
CA ILE A 192 -10.88 -30.64 -21.20
C ILE A 192 -11.23 -32.03 -20.68
N ALA A 193 -11.40 -32.21 -19.38
CA ALA A 193 -11.79 -33.49 -18.80
C ALA A 193 -13.17 -33.94 -19.31
N ASP A 194 -14.14 -33.02 -19.35
CA ASP A 194 -15.49 -33.26 -19.86
C ASP A 194 -15.48 -33.59 -21.35
N GLN A 195 -14.76 -32.80 -22.16
CA GLN A 195 -14.64 -33.06 -23.60
C GLN A 195 -13.93 -34.39 -23.89
N ALA A 196 -12.92 -34.74 -23.10
CA ALA A 196 -12.15 -35.95 -23.29
C ALA A 196 -12.84 -37.23 -22.81
N ALA A 197 -13.88 -37.12 -21.96
CA ALA A 197 -14.58 -38.28 -21.37
C ALA A 197 -15.18 -39.20 -22.45
N GLY A 198 -15.74 -38.63 -23.53
CA GLY A 198 -16.31 -39.36 -24.66
C GLY A 198 -15.38 -39.52 -25.87
N ALA A 199 -14.16 -38.98 -25.82
CA ALA A 199 -13.28 -38.91 -26.97
C ALA A 199 -12.47 -40.20 -27.21
N LYS A 200 -12.34 -40.58 -28.48
CA LYS A 200 -11.48 -41.71 -28.89
C LYS A 200 -9.99 -41.38 -28.76
N ASN A 201 -9.60 -40.14 -29.05
CA ASN A 201 -8.19 -39.72 -29.04
C ASN A 201 -7.87 -38.84 -27.82
N LYS A 202 -7.63 -39.48 -26.68
CA LYS A 202 -7.29 -38.79 -25.42
C LYS A 202 -5.95 -38.07 -25.46
N ARG A 203 -4.98 -38.55 -26.24
CA ARG A 203 -3.65 -37.92 -26.40
C ARG A 203 -3.72 -36.55 -27.08
N LEU A 204 -4.69 -36.34 -27.97
CA LEU A 204 -4.90 -35.02 -28.57
C LEU A 204 -5.28 -33.99 -27.49
N PHE A 205 -6.20 -34.34 -26.59
CA PHE A 205 -6.61 -33.46 -25.49
C PHE A 205 -5.48 -33.18 -24.51
N GLU A 206 -4.60 -34.16 -24.26
CA GLU A 206 -3.41 -33.98 -23.45
C GLU A 206 -2.45 -32.96 -24.09
N SER A 207 -2.19 -33.08 -25.39
CA SER A 207 -1.38 -32.11 -26.13
C SER A 207 -2.01 -30.71 -26.12
N ILE A 208 -3.34 -30.61 -26.20
CA ILE A 208 -4.07 -29.34 -26.08
C ILE A 208 -3.86 -28.77 -24.68
N ALA A 209 -4.00 -29.56 -23.62
CA ALA A 209 -3.80 -29.12 -22.25
C ALA A 209 -2.38 -28.58 -22.01
N VAL A 210 -1.35 -29.29 -22.50
CA VAL A 210 0.05 -28.85 -22.41
C VAL A 210 0.26 -27.51 -23.12
N GLU A 211 -0.29 -27.36 -24.33
CA GLU A 211 -0.16 -26.14 -25.11
C GLU A 211 -0.90 -24.95 -24.46
N GLU A 212 -2.06 -25.19 -23.84
CA GLU A 212 -2.78 -24.16 -23.10
C GLU A 212 -2.02 -23.71 -21.84
N VAL A 213 -1.40 -24.64 -21.10
CA VAL A 213 -0.49 -24.30 -19.98
C VAL A 213 0.65 -23.41 -20.48
N ARG A 214 1.33 -23.82 -21.56
CA ARG A 214 2.44 -23.07 -22.16
C ARG A 214 2.02 -21.64 -22.51
N LYS A 215 0.90 -21.46 -23.21
CA LYS A 215 0.38 -20.12 -23.57
C LYS A 215 0.08 -19.25 -22.36
N MET A 216 -0.54 -19.83 -21.32
CA MET A 216 -0.87 -19.08 -20.11
C MET A 216 0.38 -18.65 -19.33
N GLU A 217 1.38 -19.52 -19.21
CA GLU A 217 2.64 -19.23 -18.53
C GLU A 217 3.52 -18.23 -19.32
N GLU A 218 3.54 -18.30 -20.65
CA GLU A 218 4.23 -17.33 -21.51
C GLU A 218 3.59 -15.95 -21.48
N GLY A 219 2.26 -15.88 -21.54
CA GLY A 219 1.53 -14.62 -21.37
C GLY A 219 1.82 -13.96 -20.01
N ASN A 220 2.08 -14.77 -18.98
CA ASN A 220 2.45 -14.27 -17.65
C ASN A 220 3.86 -13.64 -17.63
N ARG A 221 4.83 -14.25 -18.33
CA ARG A 221 6.20 -13.71 -18.46
C ARG A 221 6.25 -12.39 -19.20
N GLN A 222 5.44 -12.22 -20.25
CA GLN A 222 5.38 -10.95 -20.99
C GLN A 222 4.74 -9.81 -20.17
N GLN A 223 3.79 -10.12 -19.28
CA GLN A 223 3.19 -9.11 -18.38
C GLN A 223 4.08 -8.73 -17.18
N GLY A 224 5.04 -9.59 -16.79
CA GLY A 224 5.96 -9.34 -15.68
C GLY A 224 7.12 -8.39 -16.00
N GLY A 225 7.38 -8.10 -17.29
CA GLY A 225 8.44 -7.20 -17.74
C GLY A 225 7.93 -6.04 -18.60
N ASP A 226 6.65 -5.69 -18.48
CA ASP A 226 6.07 -4.59 -19.24
C ASP A 226 6.52 -3.24 -18.67
N PHE A 227 7.56 -2.68 -19.29
CA PHE A 227 8.10 -1.35 -18.98
C PHE A 227 7.01 -0.27 -18.89
N ASP A 228 5.94 -0.37 -19.68
CA ASP A 228 4.83 0.58 -19.66
C ASP A 228 4.02 0.49 -18.35
N LEU A 229 3.90 -0.70 -17.74
CA LEU A 229 3.21 -0.88 -16.46
C LEU A 229 4.02 -0.29 -15.31
N ASP A 230 5.34 -0.48 -15.32
CA ASP A 230 6.22 0.06 -14.29
C ASP A 230 6.29 1.59 -14.36
N GLU A 231 6.33 2.16 -15.56
CA GLU A 231 6.25 3.60 -15.73
C GLU A 231 4.87 4.16 -15.30
N LYS A 232 3.77 3.45 -15.57
CA LYS A 232 2.43 3.83 -15.06
C LYS A 232 2.36 3.77 -13.54
N ARG A 233 2.96 2.76 -12.91
CA ARG A 233 3.04 2.61 -11.44
C ARG A 233 3.83 3.75 -10.82
N ASP A 234 5.01 4.05 -11.35
CA ASP A 234 5.84 5.17 -10.90
C ASP A 234 5.10 6.52 -11.01
N ARG A 235 4.47 6.80 -12.17
CA ARG A 235 3.62 7.99 -12.31
C ARG A 235 2.48 8.06 -11.29
N SER A 236 1.83 6.93 -11.01
CA SER A 236 0.76 6.85 -10.00
C SER A 236 1.29 7.13 -8.59
N ALA A 237 2.45 6.55 -8.23
CA ALA A 237 3.09 6.76 -6.93
C ALA A 237 3.51 8.23 -6.74
N ARG A 238 4.08 8.88 -7.77
CA ARG A 238 4.43 10.31 -7.74
C ARG A 238 3.19 11.20 -7.56
N LYS A 239 2.09 10.87 -8.24
CA LYS A 239 0.82 11.59 -8.10
C LYS A 239 0.26 11.47 -6.68
N GLN A 240 0.26 10.28 -6.11
CA GLN A 240 -0.18 10.04 -4.72
C GLN A 240 0.69 10.81 -3.73
N LEU A 241 2.01 10.78 -3.90
CA LEU A 241 2.93 11.55 -3.08
C LEU A 241 2.65 13.07 -3.14
N ALA A 242 2.42 13.61 -4.34
CA ALA A 242 2.05 15.01 -4.50
C ALA A 242 0.74 15.36 -3.76
N GLN A 243 -0.24 14.45 -3.76
CA GLN A 243 -1.49 14.61 -3.01
C GLN A 243 -1.23 14.60 -1.50
N HIS A 244 -0.52 13.61 -0.97
CA HIS A 244 -0.22 13.53 0.47
C HIS A 244 0.60 14.74 0.95
N LEU A 245 1.55 15.24 0.14
CA LEU A 245 2.32 16.44 0.49
C LEU A 245 1.43 17.67 0.59
N ARG A 246 0.51 17.90 -0.36
CA ARG A 246 -0.45 19.01 -0.26
C ARG A 246 -1.38 18.85 0.94
N GLU A 247 -1.84 17.63 1.20
CA GLU A 247 -2.74 17.32 2.29
C GLU A 247 -2.12 17.61 3.66
N ILE A 248 -0.85 17.26 3.85
CA ILE A 248 -0.15 17.35 5.15
C ILE A 248 0.55 18.69 5.34
N VAL A 249 1.17 19.22 4.27
CA VAL A 249 1.98 20.43 4.35
C VAL A 249 1.14 21.68 4.04
N GLY A 250 0.03 21.56 3.29
CA GLY A 250 -0.73 22.71 2.81
C GLY A 250 0.02 23.48 1.72
N ASN A 251 -0.14 24.80 1.66
CA ASN A 251 0.63 25.67 0.77
C ASN A 251 1.87 26.23 1.49
N PRO A 252 3.10 25.81 1.13
CA PRO A 252 4.33 26.24 1.79
C PRO A 252 4.81 27.64 1.36
N PHE A 253 4.20 28.25 0.33
CA PHE A 253 4.55 29.58 -0.15
C PHE A 253 3.70 30.66 0.50
N THR A 254 2.41 30.35 0.66
CA THR A 254 1.42 31.24 1.27
C THR A 254 0.58 30.42 2.23
N PRO A 255 1.02 30.28 3.51
CA PRO A 255 0.22 29.60 4.52
C PRO A 255 -1.15 30.28 4.65
N PRO A 256 -2.26 29.52 4.62
CA PRO A 256 -3.59 30.09 4.67
C PRO A 256 -3.81 30.79 6.01
N ARG A 257 -4.51 31.94 5.99
CA ARG A 257 -4.90 32.65 7.22
C ARG A 257 -5.88 31.76 7.97
N PHE A 258 -5.74 31.68 9.29
CA PHE A 258 -6.73 31.04 10.14
C PHE A 258 -6.95 31.88 11.40
N GLU A 259 -8.17 32.40 11.56
CA GLU A 259 -8.50 33.24 12.70
C GLU A 259 -9.03 32.42 13.88
N ALA A 260 -8.62 32.80 15.09
CA ALA A 260 -9.04 32.12 16.31
C ALA A 260 -10.57 32.16 16.51
N ALA A 261 -11.26 33.17 15.98
CA ALA A 261 -12.71 33.31 16.05
C ALA A 261 -13.44 32.17 15.30
N TRP A 262 -12.88 31.64 14.22
CA TRP A 262 -13.48 30.55 13.43
C TRP A 262 -13.44 29.22 14.17
N ARG A 263 -12.59 29.08 15.19
CA ARG A 263 -12.40 27.87 15.99
C ARG A 263 -13.48 27.74 17.07
N THR A 264 -14.74 27.77 16.67
CA THR A 264 -15.88 27.59 17.58
C THR A 264 -15.90 26.17 18.16
N SER A 265 -16.66 25.97 19.24
CA SER A 265 -16.82 24.66 19.87
C SER A 265 -17.36 23.62 18.89
N THR A 266 -18.31 23.99 18.03
CA THR A 266 -18.85 23.14 16.96
C THR A 266 -17.78 22.74 15.95
N VAL A 267 -16.98 23.69 15.46
CA VAL A 267 -15.89 23.44 14.49
C VAL A 267 -14.84 22.49 15.08
N VAL A 268 -14.46 22.68 16.33
CA VAL A 268 -13.50 21.79 17.02
C VAL A 268 -14.07 20.39 17.21
N GLN A 269 -15.33 20.26 17.64
CA GLN A 269 -15.97 18.96 17.84
C GLN A 269 -16.09 18.18 16.52
N LEU A 270 -16.47 18.87 15.43
CA LEU A 270 -16.52 18.27 14.10
C LEU A 270 -15.14 17.82 13.64
N ALA A 271 -14.12 18.69 13.72
CA ALA A 271 -12.77 18.35 13.32
C ALA A 271 -12.20 17.17 14.12
N GLN A 272 -12.43 17.14 15.45
CA GLN A 272 -12.00 16.04 16.31
C GLN A 272 -12.70 14.74 15.94
N GLY A 273 -14.03 14.75 15.72
CA GLY A 273 -14.78 13.58 15.29
C GLY A 273 -14.34 13.04 13.92
N ILE A 274 -14.09 13.94 12.95
CA ILE A 274 -13.55 13.56 11.64
C ILE A 274 -12.18 12.90 11.79
N PHE A 275 -11.30 13.50 12.59
CA PHE A 275 -9.97 12.97 12.84
C PHE A 275 -10.03 11.58 13.51
N ASP A 276 -10.86 11.44 14.54
CA ASP A 276 -10.97 10.21 15.32
C ASP A 276 -11.52 9.06 14.48
N ASP A 277 -12.64 9.31 13.80
CA ASP A 277 -13.35 8.31 13.01
C ASP A 277 -12.73 8.08 11.61
N ARG A 278 -11.78 8.93 11.18
CA ARG A 278 -11.34 9.02 9.77
C ARG A 278 -12.50 9.28 8.80
N ALA A 279 -13.55 9.95 9.27
CA ALA A 279 -14.75 10.24 8.49
C ALA A 279 -14.56 11.47 7.61
N PHE A 280 -13.60 11.40 6.68
CA PHE A 280 -13.22 12.53 5.82
C PHE A 280 -14.32 12.93 4.82
N ASP A 281 -15.28 12.05 4.58
CA ASP A 281 -16.52 12.35 3.86
C ASP A 281 -17.35 13.46 4.53
N ARG A 282 -17.11 13.77 5.81
CA ARG A 282 -17.77 14.85 6.55
C ARG A 282 -17.07 16.21 6.46
N LEU A 283 -15.96 16.36 5.73
CA LEU A 283 -15.30 17.67 5.56
C LEU A 283 -16.20 18.75 4.94
N PRO A 284 -17.11 18.46 4.00
CA PRO A 284 -18.06 19.47 3.52
C PRO A 284 -18.95 20.05 4.64
N ILE A 285 -19.33 19.23 5.63
CA ILE A 285 -20.08 19.69 6.81
C ILE A 285 -19.21 20.59 7.69
N LEU A 286 -17.92 20.27 7.81
CA LEU A 286 -16.94 21.13 8.49
C LEU A 286 -16.79 22.48 7.78
N ALA A 287 -16.83 22.50 6.44
CA ALA A 287 -16.80 23.74 5.65
C ALA A 287 -17.99 24.65 5.97
N ASP A 288 -19.19 24.08 6.08
CA ASP A 288 -20.40 24.84 6.39
C ASP A 288 -20.36 25.36 7.84
N ALA A 289 -19.88 24.56 8.79
CA ALA A 289 -19.68 25.03 10.17
C ALA A 289 -18.61 26.14 10.29
N LEU A 290 -17.58 26.13 9.43
CA LEU A 290 -16.61 27.21 9.33
C LEU A 290 -17.23 28.48 8.76
N LEU A 291 -18.08 28.37 7.72
CA LEU A 291 -18.83 29.51 7.18
C LEU A 291 -19.78 30.12 8.21
N ASP A 292 -20.48 29.29 8.99
CA ASP A 292 -21.35 29.74 10.09
C ASP A 292 -20.55 30.45 11.20
N ALA A 293 -19.24 30.19 11.28
CA ALA A 293 -18.31 30.88 12.16
C ALA A 293 -17.63 32.11 11.51
N ASP A 294 -18.20 32.62 10.41
CA ASP A 294 -17.69 33.74 9.63
C ASP A 294 -16.31 33.51 9.00
N CYS A 295 -15.93 32.25 8.73
CA CYS A 295 -14.72 31.94 7.97
C CYS A 295 -14.86 32.38 6.51
N ASP A 296 -13.99 33.29 6.08
CA ASP A 296 -13.92 33.80 4.71
C ASP A 296 -12.62 33.40 3.98
N GLU A 297 -11.81 32.52 4.58
CA GLU A 297 -10.60 31.99 3.93
C GLU A 297 -10.94 30.93 2.87
N GLU A 298 -10.95 31.35 1.61
CA GLU A 298 -11.29 30.50 0.46
C GLU A 298 -10.39 29.25 0.36
N ALA A 299 -9.11 29.33 0.73
CA ALA A 299 -8.23 28.16 0.71
C ALA A 299 -8.70 27.05 1.66
N VAL A 300 -9.17 27.42 2.87
CA VAL A 300 -9.71 26.48 3.88
C VAL A 300 -11.03 25.88 3.38
N LEU A 301 -11.93 26.72 2.87
CA LEU A 301 -13.25 26.29 2.41
C LEU A 301 -13.17 25.38 1.18
N ARG A 302 -12.32 25.72 0.20
CA ARG A 302 -12.09 24.88 -0.99
C ARG A 302 -11.47 23.54 -0.65
N HIS A 303 -10.54 23.51 0.31
CA HIS A 303 -9.93 22.28 0.77
C HIS A 303 -10.96 21.32 1.36
N CYS A 304 -11.78 21.82 2.29
CA CYS A 304 -12.85 21.02 2.90
C CYS A 304 -13.88 20.49 1.88
N ARG A 305 -14.10 21.21 0.79
CA ARG A 305 -15.04 20.83 -0.28
C ARG A 305 -14.39 19.99 -1.38
N GLY A 306 -13.07 19.82 -1.36
CA GLY A 306 -12.32 19.14 -2.42
C GLY A 306 -12.33 19.88 -3.77
N THR A 307 -12.51 21.20 -3.79
CA THR A 307 -12.66 22.03 -5.01
C THR A 307 -11.41 22.80 -5.38
N GLU A 308 -10.25 22.42 -4.85
CA GLU A 308 -8.96 23.11 -5.04
C GLU A 308 -8.39 22.89 -6.45
N LEU A 309 -8.60 21.68 -6.97
CA LEU A 309 -8.13 21.23 -8.28
C LEU A 309 -9.32 21.13 -9.23
N HIS A 310 -9.69 22.25 -9.86
CA HIS A 310 -10.80 22.37 -10.83
C HIS A 310 -10.75 21.37 -11.99
N ALA A 311 -9.60 20.74 -12.24
CA ALA A 311 -9.39 19.75 -13.29
C ALA A 311 -9.43 18.27 -12.81
N ALA A 312 -9.53 18.02 -11.50
CA ALA A 312 -9.58 16.66 -10.98
C ALA A 312 -11.01 16.11 -11.09
N LYS A 313 -11.17 14.95 -11.73
CA LYS A 313 -12.45 14.24 -11.87
C LYS A 313 -12.96 13.67 -10.54
N GLU A 314 -12.09 13.55 -9.55
CA GLU A 314 -12.35 12.98 -8.24
C GLU A 314 -11.77 13.92 -7.15
N PRO A 315 -12.45 14.06 -6.01
CA PRO A 315 -11.96 14.85 -4.88
C PRO A 315 -10.64 14.27 -4.36
N VAL A 316 -9.77 15.15 -3.85
CA VAL A 316 -8.48 14.74 -3.28
C VAL A 316 -8.74 13.86 -2.05
N PRO A 317 -8.15 12.66 -1.95
CA PRO A 317 -8.33 11.83 -0.77
C PRO A 317 -7.61 12.46 0.43
N HIS A 318 -8.37 12.77 1.47
CA HIS A 318 -7.84 13.26 2.73
C HIS A 318 -7.19 12.12 3.54
N VAL A 319 -6.19 12.47 4.34
CA VAL A 319 -5.54 11.57 5.29
C VAL A 319 -5.52 12.18 6.68
N ARG A 320 -5.24 11.37 7.71
CA ARG A 320 -4.88 11.95 9.01
C ARG A 320 -3.61 12.77 8.78
N GLY A 321 -3.68 14.05 9.12
CA GLY A 321 -2.69 15.05 8.71
C GLY A 321 -3.22 16.15 7.81
N CYS A 322 -4.49 16.09 7.36
CA CYS A 322 -5.20 17.20 6.73
C CYS A 322 -4.86 18.53 7.40
N TRP A 323 -4.20 19.43 6.68
CA TRP A 323 -3.69 20.67 7.25
C TRP A 323 -4.80 21.55 7.85
N VAL A 324 -6.03 21.51 7.31
CA VAL A 324 -7.18 22.24 7.89
C VAL A 324 -7.56 21.65 9.25
N ILE A 325 -7.72 20.32 9.34
CA ILE A 325 -8.06 19.65 10.60
C ILE A 325 -6.95 19.88 11.63
N GLU A 326 -5.70 19.70 11.24
CA GLU A 326 -4.55 19.94 12.13
C GLU A 326 -4.51 21.41 12.59
N THR A 327 -4.90 22.37 11.74
CA THR A 327 -4.98 23.79 12.11
C THR A 327 -6.08 24.02 13.15
N ILE A 328 -7.27 23.46 12.92
CA ILE A 328 -8.40 23.53 13.87
C ILE A 328 -8.05 22.82 15.18
N LEU A 329 -7.26 21.75 15.16
CA LEU A 329 -6.84 21.05 16.37
C LEU A 329 -5.59 21.65 17.03
N GLN A 330 -5.03 22.75 16.49
CA GLN A 330 -3.80 23.41 16.95
C GLN A 330 -2.56 22.51 16.94
N ARG A 331 -2.50 21.61 15.96
CA ARG A 331 -1.39 20.67 15.74
C ARG A 331 -0.63 20.94 14.43
N TYR A 332 -1.15 21.83 13.59
CA TYR A 332 -0.55 22.16 12.31
C TYR A 332 0.70 23.04 12.48
N GLU A 333 1.77 22.64 11.80
CA GLU A 333 3.01 23.39 11.70
C GLU A 333 3.27 23.71 10.22
N PRO A 334 3.15 24.97 9.79
CA PRO A 334 3.48 25.37 8.42
C PRO A 334 4.94 25.07 8.12
N LEU A 335 5.23 24.73 6.85
CA LEU A 335 6.61 24.54 6.42
C LEU A 335 7.41 25.82 6.62
N ALA A 336 8.57 25.73 7.26
CA ALA A 336 9.45 26.88 7.47
C ALA A 336 9.80 27.57 6.12
N PRO A 337 9.97 28.90 6.08
CA PRO A 337 10.36 29.61 4.86
C PRO A 337 11.72 29.10 4.35
N GLU A 338 11.92 29.16 3.03
CA GLU A 338 13.23 28.81 2.46
C GLU A 338 14.32 29.71 3.06
N LYS A 339 15.44 29.09 3.45
CA LYS A 339 16.64 29.87 3.81
C LYS A 339 17.10 30.64 2.55
N PRO A 340 17.51 31.91 2.67
CA PRO A 340 18.04 32.67 1.54
C PRO A 340 19.21 31.90 0.91
N ALA A 341 19.34 31.99 -0.40
CA ALA A 341 20.25 31.18 -1.22
C ALA A 341 21.71 31.21 -0.74
N GLY A 342 22.03 30.35 0.23
CA GLY A 342 23.39 29.95 0.57
C GLY A 342 23.88 28.86 -0.39
N LYS A 343 25.17 28.51 -0.30
CA LYS A 343 25.80 27.47 -1.14
C LYS A 343 24.88 26.25 -1.23
N LYS A 344 24.61 25.79 -2.47
CA LYS A 344 23.85 24.56 -2.73
C LYS A 344 24.33 23.47 -1.77
N PRO A 345 23.43 22.84 -0.99
CA PRO A 345 23.82 21.74 -0.12
C PRO A 345 24.54 20.69 -0.97
N LYS A 346 25.62 20.10 -0.42
CA LYS A 346 26.28 18.97 -1.08
C LYS A 346 25.21 17.89 -1.32
N PRO A 347 25.22 17.21 -2.48
CA PRO A 347 24.30 16.09 -2.70
C PRO A 347 24.44 15.13 -1.52
N ARG A 348 23.34 14.94 -0.77
CA ARG A 348 23.32 13.97 0.33
C ARG A 348 23.61 12.61 -0.29
N ARG A 349 24.58 11.90 0.26
CA ARG A 349 24.80 10.49 -0.08
C ARG A 349 23.54 9.78 0.40
N ARG A 350 22.71 9.27 -0.51
CA ARG A 350 21.61 8.37 -0.13
C ARG A 350 22.25 7.25 0.71
N THR A 351 21.93 7.18 2.00
CA THR A 351 22.30 6.03 2.83
C THR A 351 21.74 4.81 2.11
N ARG A 352 22.60 3.84 1.75
CA ARG A 352 22.07 2.61 1.15
C ARG A 352 21.32 1.88 2.26
N LEU A 353 20.16 1.33 1.93
CA LEU A 353 19.35 0.56 2.88
C LEU A 353 20.15 -0.56 3.56
N GLU A 354 21.13 -1.12 2.85
CA GLU A 354 22.09 -2.14 3.30
C GLU A 354 22.92 -1.69 4.50
N ASP A 355 23.10 -0.37 4.68
CA ASP A 355 23.92 0.23 5.73
C ASP A 355 23.09 0.64 6.97
N LEU A 356 21.76 0.51 6.92
CA LEU A 356 20.87 0.82 8.03
C LEU A 356 20.77 -0.37 8.98
N ASP A 357 21.34 -0.22 10.17
CA ASP A 357 21.10 -1.15 11.28
C ASP A 357 19.64 -1.02 11.74
N LEU A 358 18.78 -1.89 11.20
CA LEU A 358 17.37 -2.01 11.59
C LEU A 358 17.19 -2.54 13.03
N GLY A 359 18.30 -2.81 13.74
CA GLY A 359 18.33 -3.22 15.14
C GLY A 359 17.93 -4.68 15.39
N PHE A 360 17.53 -5.43 14.36
CA PHE A 360 17.04 -6.80 14.48
C PHE A 360 17.31 -7.58 13.19
N PRO A 361 17.64 -8.88 13.26
CA PRO A 361 17.92 -9.67 12.07
C PRO A 361 16.68 -9.71 11.17
N LEU A 362 16.90 -9.36 9.90
CA LEU A 362 16.05 -9.74 8.79
C LEU A 362 16.11 -11.27 8.70
N ASP A 363 15.27 -11.97 9.48
CA ASP A 363 14.99 -13.38 9.20
C ASP A 363 14.07 -13.42 7.97
N LEU A 364 14.64 -13.06 6.82
CA LEU A 364 14.19 -13.56 5.54
C LEU A 364 14.55 -15.04 5.58
N GLY A 365 13.67 -15.86 6.16
CA GLY A 365 13.85 -17.30 6.22
C GLY A 365 13.92 -17.89 4.81
N ASP A 366 15.07 -17.78 4.18
CA ASP A 366 15.46 -18.37 2.90
C ASP A 366 16.10 -19.74 3.13
N ASP A 367 15.44 -20.55 3.97
CA ASP A 367 15.77 -21.97 4.18
C ASP A 367 14.75 -22.88 3.47
N ARG A 368 14.04 -22.36 2.45
CA ARG A 368 13.09 -23.16 1.63
C ARG A 368 13.42 -23.23 0.14
N LEU A 369 14.56 -22.69 -0.26
CA LEU A 369 15.17 -22.95 -1.57
C LEU A 369 16.44 -23.79 -1.39
N ALA A 370 16.26 -25.05 -0.97
CA ALA A 370 17.26 -26.12 -1.08
C ALA A 370 16.60 -27.39 -1.63
#